data_AF-A0A2R5ET00-F1
#
_entry.id   AF-A0A2R5ET00-F1
#
_cell.length_a   1.000
_cell.length_b   1.000
_cell.length_c   1.000
_cell.angle_alpha   90.00
_cell.angle_beta   90.00
_cell.angle_gamma   90.00
#
_symmetry.space_group_name_H-M   'P 1'
#
loop_
_entity.id
_entity.type
_entity.pdbx_description
1 polymer ?
#
loop_
_entity_poly.entity_id
_entity_poly.type
_entity_poly.pdbx_seq_one_letter_code
_entity_poly.pdbx_strand_id
1 'polypeptide(L)'
;MNKLEIQDPKVASKIIAANAENEKRKAELGFLGKFFGSGDNVRLYIVGTIALFVLLIALVYTLTPETYRSPGFGLKELWTLVVLPVESTIIGYLIGSRSKDSGG
;
A
#
# COMPACT_ATOMS: atom_id res chain seq x y z
N MET A 1 18.41 30.09 24.71
CA MET A 1 17.35 29.28 25.34
C MET A 1 16.08 30.13 25.35
N ASN A 2 15.17 29.94 24.39
CA ASN A 2 13.92 30.71 24.33
C ASN A 2 12.84 29.99 25.14
N LYS A 3 12.42 30.61 26.25
CA LYS A 3 11.24 30.23 27.03
C LYS A 3 10.00 30.53 26.19
N LEU A 4 9.26 29.50 25.82
CA LEU A 4 7.90 29.64 25.32
C LEU A 4 7.00 29.95 26.52
N GLU A 5 6.65 31.22 26.71
CA GLU A 5 5.55 31.61 27.60
C GLU A 5 4.24 31.08 26.99
N ILE A 6 3.77 29.94 27.51
CA ILE A 6 2.43 29.43 27.23
C ILE A 6 1.46 30.28 28.06
N GLN A 7 1.02 31.38 27.48
CA GLN A 7 0.19 32.38 28.18
C GLN A 7 -1.32 32.06 28.17
N ASP A 8 -1.75 30.97 27.50
CA ASP A 8 -3.19 30.73 27.32
C ASP A 8 -3.58 29.24 27.45
N PRO A 9 -4.33 28.84 28.51
CA PRO A 9 -4.73 27.45 28.74
C PRO A 9 -5.63 26.89 27.63
N LYS A 10 -6.27 27.75 26.83
CA LYS A 10 -7.03 27.36 25.63
C LYS A 10 -6.16 26.88 24.47
N VAL A 11 -4.94 27.39 24.36
CA VAL A 11 -4.00 26.99 23.30
C VAL A 11 -3.32 25.68 23.68
N ALA A 12 -2.94 25.52 24.96
CA ALA A 12 -2.41 24.28 25.48
C ALA A 12 -3.39 23.11 25.32
N SER A 13 -4.68 23.31 25.63
CA SER A 13 -5.72 22.29 25.46
C SER A 13 -6.01 21.95 23.99
N LYS A 14 -5.95 22.92 23.07
CA LYS A 14 -6.01 22.64 21.62
C LYS A 14 -4.81 21.82 21.13
N ILE A 15 -3.61 22.11 21.61
CA ILE A 15 -2.39 21.38 21.24
C ILE A 15 -2.43 19.95 21.80
N ILE A 16 -2.88 19.77 23.04
CA ILE A 16 -3.03 18.45 23.68
C ILE A 16 -4.10 17.61 22.97
N ALA A 17 -5.24 18.20 22.62
CA ALA A 17 -6.31 17.52 21.87
C ALA A 17 -5.84 17.11 20.46
N ALA A 18 -5.16 18.01 19.75
CA ALA A 18 -4.60 17.72 18.43
C ALA A 18 -3.51 16.63 18.48
N ASN A 19 -2.68 16.62 19.52
CA ASN A 19 -1.69 15.56 19.72
C ASN A 19 -2.33 14.21 20.05
N ALA A 20 -3.37 14.18 20.89
CA ALA A 20 -4.07 12.95 21.23
C ALA A 20 -4.79 12.33 20.02
N GLU A 21 -5.32 13.15 19.11
CA GLU A 21 -5.94 12.70 17.86
C GLU A 21 -4.90 12.16 16.86
N ASN A 22 -3.73 12.80 16.76
CA ASN A 22 -2.60 12.32 15.97
C ASN A 22 -2.01 11.01 16.51
N GLU A 23 -1.96 10.85 17.84
CA GLU A 23 -1.47 9.63 18.49
C GLU A 23 -2.43 8.46 18.29
N LYS A 24 -3.76 8.71 18.34
CA LYS A 24 -4.77 7.71 17.98
C LYS A 24 -4.67 7.31 16.51
N ARG A 25 -4.53 8.26 15.57
CA ARG A 25 -4.29 7.95 14.15
C ARG A 25 -3.04 7.11 13.94
N LYS A 26 -1.94 7.41 14.64
CA LYS A 26 -0.70 6.62 14.58
C LYS A 26 -0.84 5.23 15.22
N ALA A 27 -1.70 5.08 16.23
CA ALA A 27 -1.97 3.80 16.87
C ALA A 27 -2.88 2.89 16.02
N GLU A 28 -3.79 3.47 15.25
CA GLU A 28 -4.65 2.75 14.29
C GLU A 28 -3.90 2.33 13.01
N LEU A 29 -2.82 3.04 12.67
CA LEU A 29 -1.90 2.64 11.62
C LEU A 29 -1.02 1.49 12.13
N GLY A 30 -1.53 0.27 11.98
CA GLY A 30 -0.74 -0.96 12.14
C GLY A 30 0.50 -0.99 11.23
N PHE A 31 1.22 -2.10 11.19
CA PHE A 31 2.50 -2.21 10.45
C PHE A 31 2.42 -1.72 8.99
N LEU A 32 1.34 -2.08 8.28
CA LEU A 32 1.10 -1.64 6.90
C LEU A 32 0.81 -0.15 6.79
N GLY A 33 0.09 0.44 7.76
CA GLY A 33 -0.19 1.88 7.80
C GLY A 33 1.05 2.74 8.13
N LYS A 34 2.05 2.17 8.82
CA LYS A 34 3.34 2.86 9.01
C LYS A 34 4.19 2.89 7.75
N PHE A 35 4.13 1.84 6.92
CA PHE A 35 4.94 1.74 5.71
C PHE A 35 4.30 2.45 4.50
N PHE A 36 3.00 2.28 4.30
CA PHE A 36 2.25 2.87 3.19
C PHE A 36 1.59 4.22 3.53
N GLY A 37 1.66 4.64 4.79
CA GLY A 37 1.04 5.87 5.29
C GLY A 37 -0.43 5.71 5.67
N SER A 38 -1.10 6.84 5.90
CA SER A 38 -2.52 6.92 6.26
C SER A 38 -3.27 7.80 5.27
N GLY A 39 -4.27 7.26 4.60
CA GLY A 39 -5.10 7.99 3.65
C GLY A 39 -5.86 7.06 2.72
N ASP A 40 -6.78 7.62 1.92
CA ASP A 40 -7.63 6.85 1.02
C ASP A 40 -6.84 6.08 -0.04
N ASN A 41 -5.67 6.61 -0.42
CA ASN A 41 -4.76 6.01 -1.38
C ASN A 41 -3.89 4.87 -0.83
N VAL A 42 -3.94 4.56 0.47
CA VAL A 42 -3.11 3.48 1.06
C VAL A 42 -3.44 2.13 0.43
N ARG A 43 -4.73 1.87 0.17
CA ARG A 43 -5.15 0.63 -0.50
C ARG A 43 -4.57 0.56 -1.91
N LEU A 44 -4.57 1.69 -2.63
CA LEU A 44 -3.97 1.81 -3.95
C LEU A 44 -2.47 1.49 -3.93
N TYR A 45 -1.74 1.99 -2.93
CA TYR A 45 -0.31 1.72 -2.78
C TYR A 45 0.00 0.27 -2.43
N ILE A 46 -0.79 -0.35 -1.55
CA ILE A 46 -0.64 -1.78 -1.23
C ILE A 46 -0.86 -2.62 -2.49
N VAL A 47 -1.96 -2.38 -3.20
CA VAL A 47 -2.30 -3.14 -4.40
C VAL A 47 -1.25 -2.93 -5.50
N GLY A 48 -0.82 -1.70 -5.75
CA GLY A 48 0.23 -1.40 -6.73
C GLY A 48 1.57 -2.03 -6.37
N THR A 49 1.90 -2.11 -5.09
CA THR A 49 3.14 -2.77 -4.62
C THR A 49 3.09 -4.27 -4.86
N ILE A 50 1.94 -4.91 -4.62
CA ILE A 50 1.74 -6.34 -4.92
C ILE A 50 1.93 -6.61 -6.42
N ALA A 51 1.30 -5.79 -7.28
CA ALA A 51 1.49 -5.90 -8.74
C ALA A 51 2.97 -5.82 -9.12
N LEU A 52 3.66 -4.79 -8.63
CA LEU A 52 5.08 -4.58 -8.91
C LEU A 52 5.95 -5.76 -8.47
N PHE A 53 5.69 -6.32 -7.28
CA PHE A 53 6.41 -7.50 -6.79
C PHE A 53 6.15 -8.73 -7.66
N VAL A 54 4.91 -8.97 -8.07
CA VAL A 54 4.56 -10.11 -8.93
C VAL A 54 5.26 -9.98 -10.29
N LEU A 55 5.28 -8.79 -10.88
CA LEU A 55 5.99 -8.53 -12.14
C LEU A 55 7.51 -8.69 -11.99
N LEU A 56 8.10 -8.25 -10.87
CA LEU A 56 9.53 -8.46 -10.61
C LEU A 56 9.87 -9.94 -10.47
N ILE A 57 9.06 -10.71 -9.74
CA ILE A 57 9.23 -12.17 -9.63
C ILE A 57 9.10 -12.82 -11.01
N ALA A 58 8.11 -12.40 -11.79
CA ALA A 58 7.90 -12.95 -13.12
C ALA A 58 9.05 -12.64 -14.08
N LEU A 59 9.61 -11.43 -14.00
CA LEU A 59 10.79 -11.03 -14.76
C LEU A 59 12.00 -11.90 -14.38
N VAL A 60 12.30 -12.02 -13.09
CA VAL A 60 13.41 -12.86 -12.61
C VAL A 60 13.23 -14.30 -13.10
N TYR A 61 12.03 -14.87 -12.95
CA TYR A 61 11.73 -16.22 -13.41
C TYR A 61 11.91 -16.39 -14.93
N THR A 62 11.55 -15.35 -15.68
CA THR A 62 11.69 -15.33 -17.14
C THR A 62 13.15 -15.27 -17.58
N LEU A 63 14.01 -14.61 -16.80
CA LEU A 63 15.45 -14.54 -17.07
C LEU A 63 16.22 -15.77 -16.55
N THR A 64 15.68 -16.49 -15.58
CA THR A 64 16.29 -17.73 -15.06
C THR A 64 16.35 -18.80 -16.15
N PRO A 65 17.52 -19.42 -16.43
CA PRO A 65 17.64 -20.49 -17.43
C PRO A 65 16.77 -21.70 -17.11
N GLU A 66 16.32 -22.43 -18.13
CA GLU A 66 15.44 -23.61 -17.96
C GLU A 66 16.03 -24.68 -17.04
N THR A 67 17.35 -24.82 -17.00
CA THR A 67 18.07 -25.76 -16.11
C THR A 67 17.83 -25.50 -14.62
N TYR A 68 17.45 -24.28 -14.25
CA TYR A 68 17.17 -23.88 -12.87
C TYR A 68 15.67 -23.66 -12.60
N ARG A 69 14.80 -23.88 -13.59
CA ARG A 69 13.35 -23.77 -13.42
C ARG A 69 12.75 -25.08 -12.92
N SER A 70 11.59 -24.97 -12.29
CA SER A 70 10.83 -26.14 -11.86
C SER A 70 10.36 -26.93 -13.08
N PRO A 71 10.54 -28.28 -13.12
CA PRO A 71 10.10 -29.11 -14.24
C PRO A 71 8.58 -29.11 -14.44
N GLY A 72 7.82 -28.87 -13.37
CA GLY A 72 6.36 -28.88 -13.39
C GLY A 72 5.70 -27.49 -13.48
N PHE A 73 6.49 -26.42 -13.52
CA PHE A 73 5.97 -25.05 -13.54
C PHE A 73 6.79 -24.21 -14.51
N GLY A 74 6.36 -24.15 -15.76
CA GLY A 74 7.06 -23.40 -16.79
C GLY A 74 6.71 -21.91 -16.78
N LEU A 75 7.29 -21.22 -17.75
CA LEU A 75 6.97 -19.83 -18.07
C LEU A 75 5.48 -19.63 -18.34
N LYS A 76 4.89 -20.55 -19.11
CA LYS A 76 3.48 -20.48 -19.48
C LYS A 76 2.60 -20.51 -18.24
N GLU A 77 2.84 -21.46 -17.35
CA GLU A 77 2.08 -21.65 -16.11
C GLU A 77 2.21 -20.44 -15.18
N LEU A 78 3.41 -19.88 -15.03
CA LEU A 78 3.62 -18.64 -14.28
C LEU A 78 2.74 -17.51 -14.81
N TRP A 79 2.80 -17.25 -16.11
CA TRP A 79 2.08 -16.14 -16.73
C TRP A 79 0.56 -16.36 -16.72
N THR A 80 0.09 -17.56 -17.03
CA THR A 80 -1.35 -17.84 -17.15
C THR A 80 -2.04 -18.08 -15.80
N LEU A 81 -1.37 -18.71 -14.85
CA LEU A 81 -1.98 -19.08 -13.57
C LEU A 81 -1.75 -18.05 -12.47
N VAL A 82 -0.69 -17.24 -12.56
CA VAL A 82 -0.32 -16.30 -11.50
C VAL A 82 -0.38 -14.86 -12.00
N VAL A 83 0.42 -14.50 -13.00
CA VAL A 83 0.59 -13.09 -13.38
C VAL A 83 -0.72 -12.52 -13.94
N LEU A 84 -1.31 -13.16 -14.95
CA LEU A 84 -2.53 -12.64 -15.58
C LEU A 84 -3.72 -12.52 -14.61
N PRO A 85 -4.05 -13.52 -13.77
CA PRO A 85 -5.15 -13.39 -12.81
C PRO A 85 -4.91 -12.29 -11.77
N VAL A 86 -3.68 -12.18 -11.25
CA VAL A 86 -3.35 -11.15 -10.26
C VAL A 86 -3.47 -9.76 -10.88
N GLU A 87 -2.83 -9.53 -12.02
CA GLU A 87 -2.88 -8.23 -12.72
C GLU A 87 -4.30 -7.85 -13.13
N SER A 88 -5.08 -8.81 -13.65
CA SER A 88 -6.49 -8.58 -14.01
C SER A 88 -7.35 -8.20 -12.81
N THR A 89 -7.12 -8.87 -11.67
CA THR A 89 -7.82 -8.55 -10.41
C THR A 89 -7.48 -7.14 -9.93
N ILE A 90 -6.21 -6.77 -10.04
CA ILE A 90 -5.72 -5.44 -9.66
C ILE A 90 -6.33 -4.37 -10.56
N ILE A 91 -6.29 -4.55 -11.88
CA ILE A 91 -6.90 -3.62 -12.84
C ILE A 91 -8.41 -3.49 -12.57
N GLY A 92 -9.11 -4.61 -12.35
CA GLY A 92 -10.53 -4.60 -11.98
C GLY A 92 -10.80 -3.83 -10.70
N TYR A 93 -9.97 -4.02 -9.67
CA TYR A 93 -10.02 -3.25 -8.43
C TYR A 93 -9.81 -1.76 -8.66
N LEU A 94 -8.81 -1.36 -9.45
CA LEU A 94 -8.49 0.03 -9.76
C LEU A 94 -9.62 0.74 -10.51
N ILE A 95 -10.22 0.06 -11.48
CA ILE A 95 -11.37 0.59 -12.24
C ILE A 95 -12.57 0.75 -11.32
N GLY A 96 -12.88 -0.29 -10.53
CA GLY A 96 -14.00 -0.27 -9.59
C GLY A 96 -13.85 0.79 -8.49
N SER A 97 -12.64 0.98 -7.96
CA SER A 97 -12.38 2.00 -6.94
C SER A 97 -12.55 3.41 -7.48
N ARG A 98 -12.07 3.71 -8.70
CA ARG A 98 -12.24 5.04 -9.34
C ARG A 98 -13.68 5.36 -9.71
N SER A 99 -14.46 4.36 -10.11
CA SER A 99 -15.89 4.52 -10.40
C SER A 99 -16.68 4.96 -9.18
N LYS A 100 -16.25 4.57 -7.97
CA LYS A 100 -16.93 4.93 -6.72
C LYS A 100 -16.68 6.39 -6.31
N ASP A 101 -15.53 6.94 -6.70
CA ASP A 101 -15.17 8.34 -6.43
C ASP A 101 -15.73 9.32 -7.47
N SER A 102 -16.04 8.86 -8.70
CA SER A 102 -16.50 9.71 -9.81
C SER A 102 -18.03 9.79 -9.96
N GLY A 103 -18.79 9.05 -9.14
CA GLY A 103 -20.25 8.93 -9.22
C GLY A 103 -21.02 9.69 -8.13
N GLY A 104 -20.42 10.72 -7.54
CA GLY A 104 -21.04 11.59 -6.53
C GLY A 104 -21.69 12.82 -7.14
#